data_AF-A0A3D4D444-F1
#
_entry.id   AF-A0A3D4D444-F1
#
_cell.length_a   1.000
_cell.length_b   1.000
_cell.length_c   1.000
_cell.angle_alpha   90.00
_cell.angle_beta   90.00
_cell.angle_gamma   90.00
#
_symmetry.space_group_name_H-M   'P 1'
#
loop_
_entity.id
_entity.type
_entity.pdbx_description
1 polymer ?
#
loop_
_entity_poly.entity_id
_entity_poly.type
_entity_poly.pdbx_seq_one_letter_code
_entity_poly.pdbx_strand_id
1 'polypeptide(L)'
;MLNAWAVAYSCQFKFVVSDSGDMEEIEKILEAVTPRPEPGRVLLMPEGTDSATLQERSQIVAELCKETGYRFCPRLHIELYGDTKGT
;
A
#
# COMPACT_ATOMS: atom_id res chain seq x y z
N MET A 1 -4.78 18.23 6.71
CA MET A 1 -3.31 18.21 6.49
C MET A 1 -2.94 17.51 5.18
N LEU A 2 -3.42 16.27 4.95
CA LEU A 2 -3.17 15.53 3.70
C LEU A 2 -3.56 16.29 2.42
N ASN A 3 -4.69 17.01 2.43
CA ASN A 3 -5.16 17.80 1.27
C ASN A 3 -4.16 18.86 0.82
N ALA A 4 -3.48 19.51 1.77
CA ALA A 4 -2.49 20.54 1.43
C ALA A 4 -1.35 19.94 0.60
N TRP A 5 -0.91 18.72 0.92
CA TRP A 5 0.11 18.01 0.16
C TRP A 5 -0.41 17.43 -1.15
N ALA A 6 -1.63 16.91 -1.16
CA ALA A 6 -2.28 16.38 -2.35
C ALA A 6 -2.45 17.44 -3.45
N VAL A 7 -2.72 18.69 -3.05
CA VAL A 7 -2.84 19.83 -3.96
C VAL A 7 -1.47 20.39 -4.35
N ALA A 8 -0.56 20.54 -3.39
CA ALA A 8 0.71 21.22 -3.64
C ALA A 8 1.76 20.36 -4.37
N TYR A 9 1.65 19.02 -4.32
CA TYR A 9 2.69 18.13 -4.81
C TYR A 9 2.14 16.89 -5.53
N SER A 10 2.97 16.33 -6.40
CA SER A 10 2.77 14.97 -6.91
C SER A 10 3.14 13.95 -5.83
N CYS A 11 2.12 13.44 -5.14
CA CYS A 11 2.28 12.46 -4.05
C CYS A 11 1.80 11.05 -4.45
N GLN A 12 2.25 10.08 -3.68
CA GLN A 12 1.78 8.71 -3.68
C GLN A 12 1.22 8.38 -2.29
N PHE A 13 0.11 7.65 -2.24
CA PHE A 13 -0.51 7.20 -1.00
C PHE A 13 -0.19 5.73 -0.84
N LYS A 14 0.58 5.38 0.17
CA LYS A 14 1.04 4.01 0.37
C LYS A 14 0.50 3.48 1.70
N PHE A 15 -0.19 2.36 1.63
CA PHE A 15 -0.81 1.69 2.77
C PHE A 15 -0.18 0.32 2.97
N VAL A 16 0.02 -0.05 4.23
CA VAL A 16 0.44 -1.39 4.62
C VAL A 16 -0.84 -2.19 4.89
N VAL A 17 -0.96 -3.36 4.26
CA VAL A 17 -2.16 -4.19 4.26
C VAL A 17 -1.81 -5.54 4.87
N SER A 18 -2.51 -5.88 5.93
CA SER A 18 -2.43 -7.15 6.66
C SER A 18 -3.43 -8.17 6.12
N ASP A 19 -4.66 -7.72 5.82
CA ASP A 19 -5.74 -8.50 5.22
C ASP A 19 -6.75 -7.59 4.48
N SER A 20 -7.82 -8.19 3.93
CA SER A 20 -8.84 -7.46 3.16
C SER A 20 -9.68 -6.47 3.97
N GLY A 21 -9.75 -6.63 5.29
CA GLY A 21 -10.50 -5.74 6.20
C GLY A 21 -9.92 -4.32 6.25
N ASP A 22 -8.61 -4.17 6.03
CA ASP A 22 -7.93 -2.87 5.99
C ASP A 22 -8.47 -1.95 4.88
N MET A 23 -9.07 -2.52 3.83
CA MET A 23 -9.58 -1.75 2.69
C MET A 23 -10.69 -0.78 3.08
N GLU A 24 -11.52 -1.10 4.08
CA GLU A 24 -12.58 -0.20 4.53
C GLU A 24 -12.00 1.10 5.11
N GLU A 25 -10.94 0.99 5.91
CA GLU A 25 -10.25 2.15 6.48
C GLU A 25 -9.50 2.93 5.40
N ILE A 26 -8.81 2.24 4.50
CA ILE A 26 -8.09 2.86 3.39
C ILE A 26 -9.02 3.69 2.52
N GLU A 27 -10.19 3.16 2.15
CA GLU A 27 -11.17 3.91 1.35
C GLU A 27 -11.70 5.14 2.10
N LYS A 28 -12.01 5.03 3.41
CA LYS A 28 -12.44 6.18 4.22
C LYS A 28 -11.38 7.29 4.24
N ILE A 29 -10.09 6.92 4.35
CA ILE A 29 -8.99 7.90 4.29
C ILE A 29 -8.92 8.55 2.92
N LEU A 30 -9.00 7.77 1.83
CA LEU A 30 -8.91 8.26 0.46
C LEU A 30 -10.07 9.18 0.10
N GLU A 31 -11.29 8.87 0.56
CA GLU A 31 -12.48 9.71 0.39
C GLU A 31 -12.36 11.05 1.12
N ALA A 32 -11.68 11.07 2.28
CA ALA A 32 -11.43 12.31 3.02
C ALA A 32 -10.34 13.19 2.38
N VAL A 33 -9.55 12.66 1.44
CA VAL A 33 -8.53 13.42 0.71
C VAL A 33 -9.14 14.16 -0.48
N THR A 34 -8.87 15.46 -0.59
CA THR A 34 -9.37 16.31 -1.68
C THR A 34 -8.22 17.06 -2.37
N PRO A 35 -8.03 16.91 -3.69
CA PRO A 35 -8.76 16.01 -4.60
C PRO A 35 -8.49 14.53 -4.27
N ARG A 36 -9.47 13.66 -4.53
CA ARG A 36 -9.32 12.22 -4.33
C ARG A 36 -8.13 11.70 -5.16
N PRO A 37 -7.21 10.91 -4.61
CA PRO A 37 -6.11 10.35 -5.37
C PRO A 37 -6.60 9.43 -6.48
N GLU A 38 -6.02 9.57 -7.68
CA GLU A 38 -6.20 8.61 -8.77
C GLU A 38 -5.77 7.20 -8.34
N PRO A 39 -6.45 6.10 -8.74
CA PRO A 39 -6.11 4.75 -8.33
C PRO A 39 -4.64 4.38 -8.57
N GLY A 40 -4.08 4.81 -9.71
CA GLY A 40 -2.68 4.61 -10.05
C GLY A 40 -1.67 5.34 -9.14
N ARG A 41 -2.11 6.17 -8.19
CA ARG A 41 -1.26 6.82 -7.17
C ARG A 41 -1.41 6.19 -5.78
N VAL A 42 -2.29 5.23 -5.63
CA VAL A 42 -2.47 4.45 -4.41
C VAL A 42 -1.64 3.17 -4.52
N LEU A 43 -0.82 2.89 -3.51
CA LEU A 43 0.03 1.72 -3.42
C LEU A 43 -0.38 0.88 -2.22
N LEU A 44 -0.60 -0.41 -2.45
CA LEU A 44 -0.82 -1.39 -1.39
C LEU A 44 0.45 -2.21 -1.21
N MET A 45 0.90 -2.31 0.04
CA MET A 45 2.10 -3.05 0.42
C MET A 45 1.73 -4.11 1.45
N PRO A 46 2.15 -5.38 1.29
CA PRO A 46 1.90 -6.39 2.30
C PRO A 46 2.61 -6.06 3.62
N GLU A 47 1.92 -6.33 4.73
CA GLU A 47 2.46 -6.31 6.07
C GLU A 47 3.35 -7.54 6.33
N GLY A 48 4.47 -7.36 7.02
CA GLY A 48 5.35 -8.47 7.39
C GLY A 48 6.82 -8.07 7.50
N THR A 49 7.58 -8.87 8.24
CA THR A 49 9.03 -8.74 8.41
C THR A 49 9.81 -9.95 7.87
N ASP A 50 9.15 -11.08 7.60
CA ASP A 50 9.78 -12.26 6.99
C ASP A 50 9.17 -12.60 5.62
N SER A 51 9.95 -13.29 4.80
CA SER A 51 9.56 -13.62 3.43
C SER A 51 8.35 -14.54 3.34
N ALA A 52 8.12 -15.42 4.32
CA ALA A 52 7.00 -16.35 4.27
C ALA A 52 5.67 -15.62 4.49
N THR A 53 5.59 -14.80 5.53
CA THR A 53 4.42 -13.94 5.79
C THR A 53 4.20 -12.94 4.65
N LEU A 54 5.26 -12.35 4.10
CA LEU A 54 5.13 -11.45 2.97
C LEU A 54 4.60 -12.16 1.72
N GLN A 55 5.05 -13.38 1.44
CA GLN A 55 4.60 -14.13 0.27
C GLN A 55 3.11 -14.50 0.36
N GLU A 56 2.64 -14.92 1.53
CA GLU A 56 1.22 -15.21 1.78
C GLU A 56 0.36 -13.97 1.54
N ARG A 57 0.70 -12.86 2.20
CA ARG A 57 -0.07 -11.62 2.11
C ARG A 57 0.04 -10.96 0.74
N SER A 58 1.17 -11.11 0.05
CA SER A 58 1.35 -10.58 -1.30
C SER A 58 0.29 -11.10 -2.27
N GLN A 59 -0.15 -12.35 -2.13
CA GLN A 59 -1.22 -12.91 -2.97
C GLN A 59 -2.54 -12.18 -2.74
N ILE A 60 -2.91 -11.99 -1.47
CA ILE A 60 -4.13 -11.26 -1.09
C ILE A 60 -4.07 -9.81 -1.60
N VAL A 61 -2.96 -9.13 -1.34
CA VAL A 61 -2.79 -7.72 -1.74
C VAL A 61 -2.77 -7.57 -3.27
N ALA A 62 -2.21 -8.54 -4.01
CA ALA A 62 -2.23 -8.53 -5.47
C ALA A 62 -3.66 -8.64 -6.02
N GLU A 63 -4.52 -9.47 -5.42
CA GLU A 63 -5.93 -9.55 -5.80
C GLU A 63 -6.68 -8.25 -5.49
N LEU A 64 -6.47 -7.66 -4.32
CA LEU A 64 -7.04 -6.33 -3.97
C LEU A 64 -6.60 -5.24 -4.96
N CYS A 65 -5.33 -5.25 -5.39
CA CYS A 65 -4.84 -4.32 -6.41
C CYS A 65 -5.55 -4.50 -7.76
N LYS A 66 -5.83 -5.76 -8.17
CA LYS A 66 -6.54 -6.06 -9.41
C LYS A 66 -7.99 -5.56 -9.37
N GLU A 67 -8.65 -5.69 -8.23
CA GLU A 67 -10.05 -5.25 -8.04
C GLU A 67 -10.18 -3.73 -8.03
N THR A 68 -9.24 -3.04 -7.40
CA THR A 68 -9.32 -1.58 -7.15
C THR A 68 -8.63 -0.73 -8.22
N GLY A 69 -7.71 -1.31 -9.00
CA GLY A 69 -6.81 -0.57 -9.87
C GLY A 69 -5.67 0.14 -9.12
N TYR A 70 -5.50 -0.15 -7.83
CA TYR A 70 -4.36 0.29 -7.03
C TYR A 70 -3.10 -0.49 -7.42
N ARG A 71 -1.93 0.04 -7.07
CA ARG A 71 -0.65 -0.55 -7.44
C ARG A 71 -0.08 -1.40 -6.32
N PHE A 72 0.40 -2.58 -6.69
CA PHE A 72 1.14 -3.44 -5.77
C PHE A 72 2.55 -2.88 -5.49
N CYS A 73 2.96 -2.87 -4.23
CA CYS A 73 4.28 -2.42 -3.80
C CYS A 73 4.91 -3.44 -2.84
N PRO A 74 5.83 -4.31 -3.32
CA PRO A 74 6.44 -5.34 -2.48
C PRO A 74 7.41 -4.76 -1.47
N ARG A 75 7.66 -5.50 -0.38
CA ARG A 75 8.79 -5.23 0.53
C ARG A 75 10.06 -5.88 -0.01
N LEU A 76 10.50 -5.39 -1.16
CA LEU A 76 11.59 -6.00 -1.93
C LEU A 76 12.89 -6.17 -1.14
N HIS A 77 13.21 -5.24 -0.22
CA HIS A 77 14.40 -5.37 0.62
C HIS A 77 14.37 -6.62 1.51
N ILE A 78 13.22 -6.98 2.09
CA ILE A 78 13.08 -8.21 2.88
C ILE A 78 13.15 -9.44 1.98
N GLU A 79 12.53 -9.39 0.80
CA GLU A 79 12.59 -10.48 -0.17
C GLU A 79 14.04 -10.77 -0.61
N LEU A 80 14.86 -9.73 -0.78
CA LEU A 80 16.24 -9.85 -1.23
C LEU A 80 17.24 -10.12 -0.10
N TYR A 81 17.04 -9.53 1.08
CA TYR A 81 18.06 -9.46 2.14
C TYR A 81 17.56 -9.87 3.53
N GLY A 82 16.28 -10.22 3.67
CA GLY A 82 15.63 -10.48 4.96
C GLY A 82 15.43 -9.21 5.81
N ASP A 83 15.00 -9.38 7.06
CA ASP A 83 14.86 -8.29 8.03
C ASP A 83 16.20 -7.88 8.65
N THR A 84 17.14 -7.49 7.79
CA THR A 84 18.47 -7.06 8.21
C THR A 84 18.55 -5.54 8.19
N LYS A 85 18.99 -4.93 9.28
CA LYS A 85 19.17 -3.47 9.33
C LYS A 85 20.33 -3.05 8.41
N GLY A 86 20.09 -2.05 7.57
CA GLY A 86 21.11 -1.48 6.68
C GLY A 86 21.24 -2.15 5.32
N THR A 87 20.25 -2.95 4.92
CA THR A 87 20.10 -3.59 3.60
C THR A 87 18.76 -3.19 2.99
#